data_AF-A0A356B1D6-F1
#
_entry.id   AF-A0A356B1D6-F1
#
_cell.length_a   1.000
_cell.length_b   1.000
_cell.length_c   1.000
_cell.angle_alpha   90.00
_cell.angle_beta   90.00
_cell.angle_gamma   90.00
#
_symmetry.space_group_name_H-M   'P 1'
#
loop_
_entity.id
_entity.type
_entity.pdbx_description
1 polymer ?
#
loop_
_entity_poly.entity_id
_entity_poly.type
_entity_poly.pdbx_seq_one_letter_code
_entity_poly.pdbx_strand_id
1 'polypeptide(L)'
;VKYICEPLKEKGFMPGRDVFVAYSPERVLPGNILHELIHNNRILGGVSEESCRIIKDYYKLFVEGDIELTDANTAEMCKLTENAYRDVNIAFANEMAKMCQAAGINAWEVQKLCNKHPRVNILSPGPGVGGHCIA
;
A
#
# COMPACT_ATOMS: atom_id res chain seq x y z
N VAL A 1 -3.93 11.49 -8.47
CA VAL A 1 -5.08 12.41 -8.48
C VAL A 1 -5.04 13.44 -9.60
N LYS A 2 -3.86 13.81 -10.10
CA LYS A 2 -3.68 14.76 -11.22
C LYS A 2 -4.58 14.45 -12.43
N TYR A 3 -4.62 13.18 -12.85
CA TYR A 3 -5.43 12.72 -13.99
C TYR A 3 -6.94 12.80 -13.77
N ILE A 4 -7.41 13.03 -12.53
CA ILE A 4 -8.81 13.33 -12.22
C ILE A 4 -9.02 14.84 -12.11
N CYS A 5 -8.10 15.55 -11.47
CA CYS A 5 -8.22 16.99 -11.23
C CYS A 5 -8.15 17.83 -12.52
N GLU A 6 -7.32 17.46 -13.50
CA GLU A 6 -7.21 18.22 -14.76
C GLU A 6 -8.54 18.21 -15.56
N PRO A 7 -9.17 17.05 -15.83
CA PRO A 7 -10.49 17.03 -16.48
C PRO A 7 -11.60 17.78 -15.71
N LEU A 8 -11.53 17.83 -14.38
CA LEU A 8 -12.48 18.61 -13.57
C LEU A 8 -12.30 20.12 -13.80
N LYS A 9 -11.06 20.60 -13.87
CA LYS A 9 -10.74 21.99 -14.19
C LYS A 9 -11.17 22.37 -15.60
N GLU A 10 -10.96 21.50 -16.59
CA GLU A 10 -11.41 21.71 -17.97
C GLU A 10 -12.93 21.88 -18.08
N LYS A 11 -13.69 21.24 -17.18
CA LYS A 11 -15.15 21.39 -17.06
C LYS A 11 -15.58 22.59 -16.22
N GLY A 12 -14.65 23.42 -15.76
CA GLY A 12 -14.92 24.64 -14.99
C GLY A 12 -15.07 24.45 -13.48
N PHE A 13 -14.79 23.27 -12.93
CA PHE A 13 -14.78 23.05 -11.49
C PHE A 13 -13.40 23.37 -10.89
N MET A 14 -13.37 23.86 -9.65
CA MET A 14 -12.14 23.99 -8.87
C MET A 14 -12.03 22.82 -7.86
N PRO A 15 -11.17 21.80 -8.13
CA PRO A 15 -10.90 20.74 -7.16
C PRO A 15 -10.40 21.31 -5.82
N GLY A 16 -10.95 20.81 -4.73
CA GLY A 16 -10.70 21.31 -3.38
C GLY A 16 -11.60 22.46 -2.92
N ARG A 17 -12.52 22.93 -3.78
CA ARG A 17 -13.52 23.96 -3.46
C ARG A 17 -14.93 23.58 -3.94
N ASP A 18 -15.10 23.37 -5.24
CA ASP A 18 -16.40 23.01 -5.82
C ASP A 18 -16.62 21.50 -5.80
N VAL A 19 -15.52 20.74 -5.89
CA VAL A 19 -15.48 19.27 -5.81
C VAL A 19 -14.31 18.87 -4.93
N PHE A 20 -14.57 18.09 -3.89
CA PHE A 20 -13.53 17.61 -2.96
C PHE A 20 -12.99 16.26 -3.42
N VAL A 21 -11.66 16.16 -3.57
CA VAL A 21 -10.99 14.98 -4.12
C VAL A 21 -9.90 14.51 -3.16
N ALA A 22 -9.87 13.22 -2.89
CA ALA A 22 -8.79 12.57 -2.16
C ALA A 22 -8.52 11.17 -2.71
N TYR A 23 -7.32 10.68 -2.44
CA TYR A 23 -6.91 9.30 -2.65
C TYR A 23 -6.79 8.60 -1.29
N SER A 24 -7.50 7.49 -1.12
CA SER A 24 -7.36 6.61 0.05
C SER A 24 -6.97 5.22 -0.45
N PRO A 25 -5.70 4.80 -0.29
CA PRO A 25 -5.29 3.49 -0.75
C PRO A 25 -5.94 2.39 0.09
N GLU A 26 -6.54 1.42 -0.60
CA GLU A 26 -7.17 0.28 0.06
C GLU A 26 -6.13 -0.75 0.51
N ARG A 27 -6.35 -1.30 1.71
CA ARG A 27 -5.48 -2.27 2.37
C ARG A 27 -6.33 -3.40 2.96
N VAL A 28 -7.10 -4.08 2.13
CA VAL A 28 -7.94 -5.21 2.56
C VAL A 28 -7.28 -6.55 2.30
N LEU A 29 -7.46 -7.48 3.24
CA LEU A 29 -7.10 -8.88 3.04
C LEU A 29 -8.24 -9.61 2.30
N PRO A 30 -7.96 -10.28 1.17
CA PRO A 30 -8.94 -11.17 0.54
C PRO A 30 -9.41 -12.25 1.53
N GLY A 31 -10.72 -12.44 1.64
CA GLY A 31 -11.33 -13.37 2.61
C GLY A 31 -11.76 -12.73 3.94
N ASN A 32 -11.33 -11.50 4.24
CA ASN A 32 -11.76 -10.76 5.45
C ASN A 32 -12.11 -9.28 5.18
N ILE A 33 -12.58 -8.99 3.96
CA ILE A 33 -12.67 -7.62 3.43
C ILE A 33 -13.52 -6.69 4.31
N LEU A 34 -14.71 -7.11 4.74
CA LEU A 34 -15.62 -6.25 5.52
C LEU A 34 -15.02 -5.86 6.88
N HIS A 35 -14.39 -6.82 7.57
CA HIS A 35 -13.74 -6.55 8.85
C HIS A 35 -12.57 -5.57 8.66
N GLU A 36 -11.69 -5.83 7.70
CA GLU A 36 -10.53 -4.97 7.41
C GLU A 36 -10.97 -3.56 6.98
N LEU A 37 -12.06 -3.45 6.23
CA LEU A 37 -12.58 -2.17 5.75
C LEU A 37 -13.02 -1.26 6.90
N ILE A 38 -13.55 -1.84 7.97
CA ILE A 38 -14.00 -1.14 9.18
C ILE A 38 -12.83 -0.85 10.13
N HIS A 39 -11.98 -1.84 10.41
CA HIS A 39 -11.04 -1.75 11.54
C HIS A 39 -9.64 -1.27 11.15
N ASN A 40 -9.23 -1.35 9.89
CA ASN A 40 -7.87 -0.97 9.51
C ASN A 40 -7.64 0.54 9.56
N ASN A 41 -6.42 0.89 9.97
CA ASN A 41 -5.91 2.25 9.79
C ASN A 41 -5.79 2.57 8.30
N ARG A 42 -6.18 3.78 7.93
CA ARG A 42 -6.21 4.28 6.56
C ARG A 42 -5.30 5.49 6.39
N ILE A 43 -4.70 5.58 5.20
CA ILE A 43 -4.12 6.83 4.72
C ILE A 43 -5.21 7.54 3.89
N LEU A 44 -5.32 8.85 4.05
CA LEU A 44 -6.19 9.70 3.24
C LEU A 44 -5.40 10.93 2.77
N GLY A 45 -5.11 10.96 1.47
CA GLY A 45 -4.41 12.07 0.83
C GLY A 45 -5.34 12.97 0.03
N GLY A 46 -5.60 14.18 0.49
CA GLY A 46 -6.47 15.14 -0.19
C GLY A 46 -5.72 16.06 -1.16
N VAL A 47 -6.45 16.65 -2.12
CA VAL A 47 -5.91 17.71 -2.99
C VAL A 47 -5.91 19.09 -2.32
N SER A 48 -6.61 19.20 -1.19
CA SER A 48 -6.62 20.32 -0.26
C SER A 48 -6.92 19.81 1.15
N GLU A 49 -6.57 20.60 2.18
CA GLU A 49 -6.91 20.27 3.58
C GLU A 49 -8.42 20.10 3.78
N GLU A 50 -9.22 20.94 3.11
CA GLU A 50 -10.68 20.85 3.16
C GLU A 50 -11.19 19.54 2.54
N SER A 51 -10.55 19.06 1.47
CA SER A 51 -10.86 17.74 0.90
C SER A 51 -10.56 16.62 1.89
N CYS A 52 -9.42 16.69 2.59
CA CYS A 52 -9.09 15.72 3.65
C CYS A 52 -10.16 15.72 4.74
N ARG A 53 -10.57 16.89 5.22
CA ARG A 53 -11.54 17.05 6.30
C ARG A 53 -12.89 16.44 5.94
N ILE A 54 -13.48 16.88 4.82
CA ILE A 54 -14.80 16.41 4.37
C ILE A 54 -14.81 14.90 4.12
N ILE A 55 -13.77 14.38 3.46
CA ILE A 55 -13.72 12.96 3.12
C ILE A 55 -13.40 12.11 4.36
N LYS A 56 -12.60 12.61 5.30
CA LYS A 56 -12.39 11.93 6.60
C LYS A 56 -13.68 11.79 7.38
N ASP A 57 -14.48 12.86 7.46
CA ASP A 57 -15.78 12.84 8.14
C ASP A 57 -16.71 11.77 7.52
N TYR A 58 -16.67 11.63 6.19
CA TYR A 58 -17.39 10.57 5.49
C TYR A 58 -16.88 9.15 5.84
N TYR A 59 -15.56 8.91 5.82
CA TYR A 59 -15.00 7.60 6.19
C TYR A 59 -15.29 7.23 7.64
N LYS A 60 -15.33 8.21 8.56
CA LYS A 60 -15.63 7.98 9.98
C LYS A 60 -17.06 7.48 10.24
N LEU A 61 -17.94 7.45 9.24
CA LEU A 61 -19.23 6.79 9.34
C LEU A 61 -19.11 5.27 9.52
N PHE A 62 -18.01 4.66 9.07
CA PHE A 62 -17.83 3.20 9.11
C PHE A 62 -16.40 2.73 9.42
N VAL A 63 -15.39 3.62 9.41
CA VAL A 63 -14.01 3.28 9.75
C VAL A 63 -13.75 3.58 11.22
N GLU A 64 -13.49 2.52 11.97
CA GLU A 64 -13.10 2.57 13.38
C GLU A 64 -11.61 2.84 13.56
N GLY A 65 -10.78 2.37 12.61
CA GLY A 65 -9.33 2.61 12.60
C GLY A 65 -8.94 4.08 12.48
N ASP A 66 -7.66 4.36 12.74
CA ASP A 66 -7.10 5.71 12.59
C ASP A 66 -7.03 6.11 11.12
N ILE A 67 -7.33 7.38 10.84
CA ILE A 67 -7.26 7.96 9.50
C ILE A 67 -6.15 9.00 9.50
N GLU A 68 -5.00 8.59 8.95
CA GLU A 68 -3.81 9.39 8.78
C GLU A 68 -3.97 10.31 7.57
N LEU A 69 -3.96 11.61 7.82
CA LEU A 69 -4.14 12.63 6.79
C LEU A 69 -2.81 13.03 6.17
N THR A 70 -2.79 13.21 4.85
CA THR A 70 -1.63 13.69 4.08
C THR A 70 -2.10 14.38 2.80
N ASP A 71 -1.17 14.70 1.89
CA ASP A 71 -1.51 15.13 0.53
C ASP A 71 -1.69 13.92 -0.40
N ALA A 72 -2.45 14.14 -1.48
CA ALA A 72 -2.79 13.07 -2.40
C ALA A 72 -1.60 12.41 -3.09
N ASN A 73 -0.53 13.15 -3.41
CA ASN A 73 0.65 12.57 -4.06
C ASN A 73 1.40 11.66 -3.08
N THR A 74 1.54 12.08 -1.82
CA THR A 74 2.13 11.26 -0.77
C THR A 74 1.33 9.96 -0.55
N ALA A 75 0.00 10.04 -0.47
CA ALA A 75 -0.83 8.85 -0.30
C ALA A 75 -0.73 7.87 -1.49
N GLU A 76 -0.65 8.38 -2.71
CA GLU A 76 -0.42 7.56 -3.92
C GLU A 76 0.94 6.86 -3.88
N MET A 77 1.99 7.61 -3.50
CA MET A 77 3.33 7.06 -3.38
C MET A 77 3.42 5.99 -2.28
N CYS A 78 2.76 6.16 -1.13
CA CYS A 78 2.71 5.13 -0.08
C CYS A 78 2.25 3.78 -0.64
N LYS A 79 1.17 3.76 -1.42
CA LYS A 79 0.62 2.51 -1.97
C LYS A 79 1.58 1.82 -2.94
N LEU A 80 2.20 2.60 -3.82
CA LEU A 80 3.16 2.07 -4.78
C LEU A 80 4.41 1.55 -4.07
N THR A 81 4.92 2.30 -3.10
CA THR A 81 6.11 1.94 -2.33
C THR A 81 5.90 0.67 -1.50
N GLU A 82 4.72 0.47 -0.89
CA GLU A 82 4.38 -0.76 -0.16
C GLU A 82 4.49 -2.01 -1.05
N ASN A 83 3.93 -1.94 -2.26
CA ASN A 83 3.97 -3.06 -3.21
C ASN A 83 5.38 -3.27 -3.77
N ALA A 84 6.08 -2.19 -4.13
CA ALA A 84 7.46 -2.27 -4.62
C ALA A 84 8.42 -2.84 -3.57
N TYR A 85 8.29 -2.44 -2.30
CA TYR A 85 9.07 -3.01 -1.20
C TYR A 85 8.84 -4.51 -1.11
N ARG A 86 7.58 -4.95 -1.17
CA ARG A 86 7.24 -6.38 -1.11
C ARG A 86 7.81 -7.15 -2.29
N ASP A 87 7.65 -6.65 -3.51
CA ASP A 87 8.13 -7.31 -4.73
C ASP A 87 9.66 -7.48 -4.73
N VAL A 88 10.40 -6.41 -4.43
CA VAL A 88 11.87 -6.44 -4.35
C VAL A 88 12.35 -7.44 -3.29
N ASN A 89 11.68 -7.52 -2.14
CA ASN A 89 12.04 -8.48 -1.10
C ASN A 89 11.71 -9.94 -1.47
N ILE A 90 10.65 -10.18 -2.27
CA ILE A 90 10.38 -11.51 -2.82
C ILE A 90 11.45 -11.88 -3.85
N ALA A 91 11.82 -10.94 -4.74
CA ALA A 91 12.89 -11.15 -5.71
C ALA A 91 14.23 -11.48 -5.01
N PHE A 92 14.57 -10.75 -3.94
CA PHE A 92 15.73 -11.04 -3.10
C PHE A 92 15.67 -12.46 -2.51
N ALA A 93 14.54 -12.86 -1.92
CA ALA A 93 14.38 -14.19 -1.34
C ALA A 93 14.53 -15.30 -2.40
N ASN A 94 13.96 -15.10 -3.59
CA ASN A 94 14.06 -16.04 -4.71
C ASN A 94 15.51 -16.16 -5.22
N GLU A 95 16.24 -15.06 -5.31
CA GLU A 95 17.64 -15.08 -5.75
C GLU A 95 18.55 -15.75 -4.71
N MET A 96 18.34 -15.45 -3.43
CA MET A 96 18.99 -16.14 -2.32
C MET A 96 18.74 -17.65 -2.39
N ALA A 97 17.51 -18.08 -2.69
CA ALA A 97 17.16 -19.50 -2.80
C ALA A 97 17.93 -20.20 -3.94
N LYS A 98 18.10 -19.55 -5.10
CA LYS A 98 18.91 -20.09 -6.21
C LYS A 98 20.38 -20.24 -5.82
N MET A 99 20.96 -19.25 -5.12
CA MET A 99 22.33 -19.34 -4.62
C MET A 99 22.50 -20.49 -3.62
N CYS A 100 21.54 -20.64 -2.70
CA CYS A 100 21.52 -21.74 -1.74
C CYS A 100 21.44 -23.09 -2.44
N GLN A 101 20.62 -23.22 -3.49
CA GLN A 101 20.52 -24.43 -4.30
C GLN A 101 21.87 -24.78 -4.96
N ALA A 102 22.55 -23.81 -5.55
CA ALA A 102 23.86 -24.02 -6.17
C ALA A 102 24.95 -24.44 -5.16
N ALA A 103 24.81 -24.01 -3.91
CA ALA A 103 25.75 -24.31 -2.82
C ALA A 103 25.36 -25.56 -1.98
N GLY A 104 24.22 -26.22 -2.26
CA GLY A 104 23.73 -27.33 -1.45
C GLY A 104 23.23 -26.94 -0.05
N ILE A 105 22.81 -25.69 0.13
CA ILE A 105 22.34 -25.11 1.40
C ILE A 105 20.81 -25.05 1.43
N ASN A 106 20.21 -25.29 2.61
CA ASN A 106 18.78 -25.14 2.82
C ASN A 106 18.38 -23.65 2.94
N ALA A 107 17.79 -23.07 1.90
CA ALA A 107 17.41 -21.65 1.88
C ALA A 107 16.38 -21.26 2.96
N TRP A 108 15.52 -22.18 3.39
CA TRP A 108 14.50 -21.95 4.41
C TRP A 108 15.13 -21.87 5.80
N GLU A 109 16.17 -22.66 6.03
CA GLU A 109 16.98 -22.57 7.25
C GLU A 109 17.77 -21.26 7.30
N VAL A 110 18.40 -20.86 6.18
CA VAL A 110 19.07 -19.56 6.07
C VAL A 110 18.09 -18.40 6.36
N GLN A 111 16.93 -18.37 5.69
CA GLN A 111 15.89 -17.37 5.93
C GLN A 111 15.51 -17.29 7.41
N LYS A 112 15.22 -18.45 8.02
CA LYS A 112 14.83 -18.55 9.44
C LYS A 112 15.92 -18.03 10.38
N LEU A 113 17.19 -18.35 10.12
CA LEU A 113 18.31 -17.91 10.95
C LEU A 113 18.60 -16.41 10.78
N CYS A 114 18.59 -15.89 9.55
CA CYS A 114 18.75 -14.47 9.25
C CYS A 114 17.65 -13.62 9.92
N ASN A 115 16.40 -14.08 9.88
CA ASN A 115 15.26 -13.36 10.48
C ASN A 115 15.26 -13.37 12.02
N LYS A 116 16.21 -14.03 12.69
CA LYS A 116 16.44 -13.82 14.13
C LYS A 116 17.06 -12.46 14.44
N HIS A 117 17.69 -11.82 13.45
CA HIS A 117 18.25 -10.49 13.61
C HIS A 117 17.13 -9.43 13.58
N PRO A 118 17.03 -8.50 14.56
CA PRO A 118 15.86 -7.64 14.77
C PRO A 118 15.56 -6.63 13.64
N ARG A 119 16.51 -6.43 12.71
CA ARG A 119 16.39 -5.53 11.56
C ARG A 119 16.32 -6.27 10.21
N VAL A 120 16.17 -7.59 10.23
CA VAL A 120 16.17 -8.43 9.03
C VAL A 120 14.83 -9.16 8.94
N ASN A 121 14.17 -9.02 7.78
CA ASN A 121 12.93 -9.71 7.49
C ASN A 121 12.91 -10.17 6.02
N ILE A 122 13.58 -11.28 5.75
CA ILE A 122 13.60 -11.94 4.44
C ILE A 122 12.25 -12.62 4.23
N LEU A 123 11.57 -12.28 3.13
CA LEU A 123 10.31 -12.90 2.73
C LEU A 123 10.53 -14.35 2.27
N SER A 124 9.45 -15.11 2.16
CA SER A 124 9.53 -16.50 1.71
C SER A 124 9.79 -16.59 0.20
N PRO A 125 10.75 -17.42 -0.25
CA PRO A 125 10.90 -17.71 -1.67
C PRO A 125 9.71 -18.53 -2.19
N GLY A 126 9.45 -18.44 -3.49
CA GLY A 126 8.33 -19.10 -4.14
C GLY A 126 8.50 -19.22 -5.66
N PRO A 127 7.51 -19.78 -6.38
CA PRO A 127 7.59 -20.01 -7.82
C PRO A 127 7.55 -18.73 -8.66
N GLY A 128 7.21 -17.58 -8.06
CA GLY A 128 7.09 -16.30 -8.72
C GLY A 128 6.23 -15.32 -7.91
N VAL A 129 5.87 -14.21 -8.54
CA VAL A 129 5.01 -13.16 -7.99
C VAL A 129 3.74 -13.06 -8.84
N GLY A 130 2.60 -12.85 -8.20
CA GLY A 130 1.29 -12.80 -8.86
C GLY A 130 0.33 -11.84 -8.17
N GLY A 131 -0.85 -11.68 -8.78
CA GLY A 131 -1.93 -10.84 -8.27
C GLY A 131 -1.81 -9.38 -8.71
N HIS A 132 -2.96 -8.75 -8.96
CA HIS A 132 -3.09 -7.42 -9.58
C HIS A 132 -2.36 -6.26 -8.87
N CYS A 133 -1.94 -6.45 -7.62
CA CYS A 133 -1.30 -5.39 -6.86
C CYS A 133 0.23 -5.43 -6.95
N ILE A 134 0.82 -6.59 -7.20
CA ILE A 134 2.27 -6.82 -7.13
C ILE A 134 2.83 -7.25 -8.49
N ALA A 135 2.03 -7.95 -9.30
CA ALA A 135 2.37 -8.32 -10.68
C ALA A 135 2.08 -7.19 -11.68
#